data_AF-A0A7I8MMY4-F1
#
_entry.id   AF-A0A7I8MMY4-F1
#
_cell.length_a   1.000
_cell.length_b   1.000
_cell.length_c   1.000
_cell.angle_alpha   90.00
_cell.angle_beta   90.00
_cell.angle_gamma   90.00
#
_symmetry.space_group_name_H-M   'P 1'
#
loop_
_entity.id
_entity.type
_entity.pdbx_description
1 polymer ?
#
loop_
_entity_poly.entity_id
_entity_poly.type
_entity_poly.pdbx_seq_one_letter_code
_entity_poly.pdbx_strand_id
1 'polypeptide(L)'
;MLHNPFPPFDPKKHLGTWEIKVKDAQGNEVIAKTHRLDKAERLPYVKNIQASGNSLAPMITWSALDPTRYPSECKIKYKVRLLKSNLEQFYATKKGTSETKDQIPEGILKPEDLAETYVRIETQCWDTDDKDQPVPVELKSETFMPLAKALEQ
;
A
#
# COMPACT_ATOMS: atom_id res chain seq x y z
N MET A 1 -7.30 -34.84 32.32
CA MET A 1 -6.41 -34.43 31.21
C MET A 1 -7.27 -33.77 30.15
N LEU A 2 -7.06 -32.48 29.87
CA LEU A 2 -7.70 -31.84 28.71
C LEU A 2 -7.02 -32.38 27.45
N HIS A 3 -7.73 -33.21 26.68
CA HIS A 3 -7.36 -33.45 25.29
C HIS A 3 -7.63 -32.16 24.52
N ASN A 4 -6.58 -31.46 24.09
CA ASN A 4 -6.75 -30.38 23.13
C ASN A 4 -7.19 -31.02 21.81
N PRO A 5 -8.41 -30.77 21.31
CA PRO A 5 -8.96 -31.46 20.14
C PRO A 5 -8.30 -31.01 18.82
N PHE A 6 -7.44 -29.99 18.87
CA PHE A 6 -6.75 -29.48 17.70
C PHE A 6 -5.37 -30.12 17.55
N PRO A 7 -4.98 -30.53 16.32
CA PRO A 7 -3.62 -30.94 16.07
C PRO A 7 -2.65 -29.80 16.43
N PRO A 8 -1.37 -30.10 16.73
CA PRO A 8 -0.37 -29.08 16.98
C PRO A 8 -0.40 -28.03 15.84
N PHE A 9 -0.62 -26.78 16.20
CA PHE A 9 -0.60 -25.67 15.24
C PHE A 9 0.83 -25.49 14.72
N ASP A 10 1.05 -25.74 13.43
CA ASP A 10 2.31 -25.46 12.75
C ASP A 10 2.09 -24.26 11.81
N PRO A 11 2.47 -23.04 12.23
CA PRO A 11 2.26 -21.84 11.44
C PRO A 11 2.77 -21.96 9.99
N LYS A 12 3.83 -22.74 9.76
CA LYS A 12 4.43 -22.91 8.42
C LYS A 12 3.54 -23.69 7.46
N LYS A 13 2.65 -24.56 7.97
CA LYS A 13 1.67 -25.30 7.17
C LYS A 13 0.39 -24.51 6.89
N HIS A 14 0.32 -23.28 7.41
CA HIS A 14 -0.82 -22.39 7.33
C HIS A 14 -0.52 -21.11 6.53
N LEU A 15 0.64 -21.07 5.85
CA LEU A 15 1.03 -20.01 4.91
C LEU A 15 0.60 -20.40 3.49
N GLY A 16 0.08 -19.45 2.72
CA GLY A 16 -0.34 -19.64 1.33
C GLY A 16 -1.73 -19.09 1.04
N THR A 17 -2.35 -19.58 -0.03
CA THR A 17 -3.74 -19.29 -0.36
C THR A 17 -4.66 -20.34 0.26
N TRP A 18 -5.70 -19.89 0.94
CA TRP A 18 -6.73 -20.73 1.50
C TRP A 18 -7.97 -20.70 0.61
N GLU A 19 -8.54 -21.87 0.32
CA GLU A 19 -9.83 -21.98 -0.36
C GLU A 19 -10.92 -22.25 0.70
N ILE A 20 -11.84 -21.30 0.83
CA ILE A 20 -12.97 -21.35 1.74
C ILE A 20 -14.18 -21.79 0.93
N LYS A 21 -14.76 -22.95 1.26
CA LYS A 21 -15.98 -23.46 0.63
C LYS A 21 -17.13 -23.43 1.62
N VAL A 22 -18.25 -22.88 1.20
CA VAL A 22 -19.50 -22.90 1.95
C VAL A 22 -20.55 -23.62 1.12
N LYS A 23 -21.21 -24.62 1.70
CA LYS A 23 -22.28 -25.39 1.06
C LYS A 23 -23.59 -25.09 1.77
N ASP A 24 -24.63 -24.74 1.03
CA ASP A 24 -25.97 -24.58 1.58
C ASP A 24 -26.69 -25.94 1.76
N ALA A 25 -27.88 -25.92 2.37
CA ALA A 25 -28.66 -27.13 2.63
C ALA A 25 -29.17 -27.81 1.35
N GLN A 26 -29.21 -27.08 0.24
CA GLN A 26 -29.62 -27.57 -1.08
C GLN A 26 -28.42 -28.15 -1.87
N GLY A 27 -27.21 -28.01 -1.34
CA GLY A 27 -25.99 -28.52 -1.92
C GLY A 27 -25.28 -27.56 -2.87
N ASN A 28 -25.71 -26.30 -2.96
CA ASN A 28 -25.01 -25.27 -3.73
C ASN A 28 -23.75 -24.84 -2.97
N GLU A 29 -22.64 -24.68 -3.71
CA GLU A 29 -21.34 -24.33 -3.16
C GLU A 29 -20.93 -22.92 -3.59
N VAL A 30 -20.48 -22.11 -2.63
CA VAL A 30 -19.76 -20.86 -2.86
C VAL A 30 -18.32 -21.05 -2.44
N ILE A 31 -17.40 -20.65 -3.30
CA ILE A 31 -15.95 -20.76 -3.06
C ILE A 31 -15.36 -19.35 -3.03
N ALA A 32 -14.60 -19.06 -1.98
CA ALA A 32 -13.76 -17.87 -1.87
C ALA A 32 -12.30 -18.29 -1.66
N LYS A 33 -11.35 -17.53 -2.20
CA LYS A 33 -9.92 -17.75 -1.97
C LYS A 33 -9.33 -16.57 -1.20
N THR A 34 -8.47 -16.84 -0.23
CA THR A 34 -7.68 -15.78 0.41
C THR A 34 -6.57 -15.32 -0.52
N HIS A 35 -6.04 -14.12 -0.27
CA HIS A 35 -4.77 -13.70 -0.87
C HIS A 35 -3.63 -14.63 -0.39
N ARG A 36 -2.51 -14.64 -1.12
CA ARG A 36 -1.31 -15.41 -0.77
C ARG A 36 -0.66 -14.87 0.50
N LEU A 37 -0.75 -15.63 1.59
CA LEU A 37 -0.16 -15.30 2.89
C LEU A 37 1.30 -15.75 3.05
N ASP A 38 1.84 -16.49 2.08
CA ASP A 38 3.20 -17.04 2.09
C ASP A 38 4.27 -16.08 1.54
N LYS A 39 3.87 -14.93 0.97
CA LYS A 39 4.80 -13.92 0.44
C LYS A 39 5.18 -12.91 1.51
N ALA A 40 5.96 -13.35 2.49
CA ALA A 40 6.56 -12.47 3.48
C ALA A 40 7.80 -11.74 2.91
N GLU A 41 7.62 -10.94 1.87
CA GLU A 41 8.64 -9.98 1.44
C GLU A 41 8.25 -8.59 1.94
N ARG A 42 9.21 -7.70 2.16
CA ARG A 42 8.93 -6.28 2.50
C ARG A 42 9.17 -5.46 1.25
N LEU A 43 8.20 -4.63 0.84
CA LEU A 43 8.45 -3.68 -0.23
C LEU A 43 9.55 -2.71 0.21
N PRO A 44 10.50 -2.38 -0.67
CA PRO A 44 11.45 -1.32 -0.39
C PRO A 44 10.73 0.01 -0.20
N TYR A 45 11.37 0.90 0.54
CA TYR A 45 10.95 2.29 0.64
C TYR A 45 11.29 3.04 -0.65
N VAL A 46 10.42 3.96 -1.07
CA VAL A 46 10.72 4.84 -2.20
C VAL A 46 11.82 5.81 -1.81
N LYS A 47 12.54 6.33 -2.81
CA LYS A 47 13.66 7.26 -2.62
C LYS A 47 13.45 8.53 -3.45
N ASN A 48 14.27 9.54 -3.17
CA ASN A 48 14.32 10.80 -3.92
C ASN A 48 12.94 11.47 -4.02
N ILE A 49 12.25 11.58 -2.89
CA ILE A 49 10.99 12.32 -2.83
C ILE A 49 11.31 13.80 -3.01
N GLN A 50 10.66 14.43 -3.98
CA GLN A 50 10.83 15.85 -4.30
C GLN A 50 9.47 16.49 -4.53
N ALA A 51 9.40 17.80 -4.32
CA ALA A 51 8.22 18.63 -4.55
C ALA A 51 8.63 19.84 -5.39
N SER A 52 7.90 20.10 -6.47
CA SER A 52 8.23 21.19 -7.41
C SER A 52 7.00 21.97 -7.85
N GLY A 53 7.21 23.15 -8.42
CA GLY A 53 6.14 24.04 -8.88
C GLY A 53 5.60 24.95 -7.78
N ASN A 54 4.28 25.13 -7.72
CA ASN A 54 3.63 25.95 -6.70
C ASN A 54 3.69 25.22 -5.34
N SER A 55 4.23 25.87 -4.30
CA SER A 55 4.35 25.24 -2.96
C SER A 55 3.00 24.87 -2.33
N LEU A 56 1.90 25.54 -2.70
CA LEU A 56 0.54 25.24 -2.22
C LEU A 56 -0.20 24.22 -3.09
N ALA A 57 0.35 23.88 -4.24
CA ALA A 57 -0.13 22.83 -5.13
C ALA A 57 1.07 22.15 -5.81
N PRO A 58 1.95 21.48 -5.05
CA PRO A 58 3.18 20.96 -5.60
C PRO A 58 2.95 19.68 -6.40
N MET A 59 3.77 19.48 -7.42
CA MET A 59 3.97 18.17 -8.03
C MET A 59 4.96 17.38 -7.16
N ILE A 60 4.50 16.28 -6.59
CA ILE A 60 5.33 15.35 -5.82
C ILE A 60 5.88 14.30 -6.77
N THR A 61 7.19 14.04 -6.72
CA THR A 61 7.87 13.01 -7.52
C THR A 61 8.72 12.10 -6.64
N TRP A 62 8.99 10.88 -7.11
CA TRP A 62 9.84 9.90 -6.42
C TRP A 62 10.50 8.94 -7.41
N SER A 63 11.47 8.16 -6.93
CA SER A 63 12.07 7.08 -7.72
C SER A 63 11.21 5.82 -7.71
N ALA A 64 11.08 5.19 -8.88
CA ALA A 64 10.48 3.87 -8.99
C ALA A 64 11.23 2.83 -8.15
N LEU A 65 10.51 1.84 -7.63
CA LEU A 65 11.12 0.72 -6.92
C LEU A 65 11.87 -0.20 -7.88
N ASP A 66 13.02 -0.69 -7.43
CA ASP A 66 13.80 -1.71 -8.12
C ASP A 66 13.02 -3.03 -8.21
N PRO A 67 12.66 -3.52 -9.41
CA PRO A 67 11.87 -4.73 -9.61
C PRO A 67 12.55 -6.01 -9.14
N THR A 68 13.84 -5.98 -8.85
CA THR A 68 14.56 -7.13 -8.26
C THR A 68 14.36 -7.27 -6.75
N ARG A 69 13.70 -6.29 -6.12
CA ARG A 69 13.52 -6.22 -4.66
C ARG A 69 12.09 -6.51 -4.19
N TYR A 70 11.24 -7.02 -5.07
CA TYR A 70 9.89 -7.45 -4.76
C TYR A 70 9.43 -8.55 -5.72
N PRO A 71 8.37 -9.31 -5.40
CA PRO A 71 7.92 -10.41 -6.23
C PRO A 71 7.52 -9.95 -7.64
N SER A 72 7.89 -10.72 -8.66
CA SER A 72 7.68 -10.37 -10.09
C SER A 72 6.22 -10.15 -10.49
N GLU A 73 5.31 -10.77 -9.76
CA GLU A 73 3.86 -10.72 -9.94
C GLU A 73 3.22 -9.49 -9.30
N CYS A 74 3.98 -8.72 -8.50
CA CYS A 74 3.51 -7.48 -7.92
C CYS A 74 3.43 -6.37 -8.97
N LYS A 75 2.22 -5.89 -9.23
CA LYS A 75 2.04 -4.57 -9.86
C LYS A 75 2.06 -3.50 -8.78
N ILE A 76 3.12 -2.69 -8.78
CA ILE A 76 3.29 -1.62 -7.82
C ILE A 76 2.33 -0.47 -8.13
N LYS A 77 1.60 -0.05 -7.10
CA LYS A 77 0.84 1.19 -7.09
C LYS A 77 1.27 2.07 -5.92
N TYR A 78 1.21 3.37 -6.14
CA TYR A 78 1.55 4.40 -5.19
C TYR A 78 0.32 5.21 -4.80
N LYS A 79 0.27 5.67 -3.56
CA LYS A 79 -0.66 6.71 -3.10
C LYS A 79 0.11 7.79 -2.37
N VAL A 80 -0.14 9.03 -2.74
CA VAL A 80 0.39 10.21 -2.03
C VAL A 80 -0.62 10.64 -0.98
N ARG A 81 -0.13 10.93 0.21
CA ARG A 81 -0.92 11.38 1.35
C ARG A 81 -0.21 12.56 1.99
N LEU A 82 -0.99 13.55 2.45
CA LEU A 82 -0.48 14.67 3.24
C LEU A 82 -1.02 14.56 4.66
N LEU A 83 -0.12 14.78 5.61
CA LEU A 83 -0.40 14.60 7.03
C LEU A 83 0.38 15.61 7.87
N LYS A 84 -0.22 16.06 8.98
CA LYS A 84 0.47 16.88 10.00
C LYS A 84 1.14 16.03 11.08
N SER A 85 0.59 14.83 11.30
CA SER A 85 1.15 13.82 12.18
C SER A 85 0.80 12.43 11.67
N ASN A 86 1.36 11.38 12.28
CA ASN A 86 1.01 10.00 11.95
C ASN A 86 -0.49 9.67 12.07
N LEU A 87 -1.26 10.46 12.83
CA LEU A 87 -2.70 10.28 13.04
C LEU A 87 -3.55 11.31 12.26
N GLU A 88 -2.96 12.42 11.84
CA GLU A 88 -3.68 13.53 11.22
C GLU A 88 -3.38 13.62 9.73
N GLN A 89 -4.10 12.81 8.95
CA GLN A 89 -4.11 12.90 7.50
C GLN A 89 -5.27 13.76 7.03
N PHE A 90 -4.98 14.77 6.22
CA PHE A 90 -5.99 15.65 5.62
C PHE A 90 -6.14 15.47 4.11
N TYR A 91 -5.20 14.77 3.45
CA TYR A 91 -5.28 14.46 2.02
C TYR A 91 -4.77 13.05 1.71
N ALA A 92 -5.40 12.43 0.72
CA ALA A 92 -4.93 11.20 0.07
C ALA A 92 -5.40 11.17 -1.39
N THR A 93 -4.57 10.63 -2.27
CA THR A 93 -4.97 10.37 -3.66
C THR A 93 -6.09 9.33 -3.69
N LYS A 94 -7.13 9.59 -4.51
CA LYS A 94 -8.35 8.75 -4.54
C LYS A 94 -8.08 7.32 -5.03
N LYS A 95 -7.18 7.18 -6.00
CA LYS A 95 -6.81 5.90 -6.62
C LYS A 95 -5.29 5.76 -6.59
N GLY A 96 -4.83 4.53 -6.40
CA GLY A 96 -3.40 4.23 -6.56
C GLY A 96 -2.98 4.38 -8.01
N THR A 97 -1.83 5.01 -8.24
CA THR A 97 -1.24 5.23 -9.57
C THR A 97 0.00 4.35 -9.75
N SER A 98 0.33 3.96 -10.99
CA SER A 98 1.63 3.34 -11.30
C SER A 98 2.69 4.38 -11.72
N GLU A 99 2.29 5.64 -11.87
CA GLU A 99 3.23 6.73 -12.12
C GLU A 99 4.01 7.07 -10.84
N THR A 100 5.23 7.60 -11.01
CA THR A 100 6.09 8.05 -9.90
C THR A 100 6.00 9.55 -9.66
N LYS A 101 4.81 10.10 -9.90
CA LYS A 101 4.46 11.50 -9.69
C LYS A 101 2.99 11.65 -9.33
N ASP A 102 2.67 12.68 -8.57
CA ASP A 102 1.29 13.05 -8.25
C ASP A 102 1.17 14.56 -7.99
N GLN A 103 0.12 15.17 -8.51
CA GLN A 103 -0.15 16.60 -8.38
C GLN A 103 -1.08 16.84 -7.18
N ILE A 104 -0.58 17.55 -6.17
CA ILE A 104 -1.45 18.01 -5.08
C ILE A 104 -2.40 19.08 -5.64
N PRO A 105 -3.73 18.92 -5.48
CA PRO A 105 -4.69 19.92 -5.95
C PRO A 105 -4.56 21.24 -5.21
N GLU A 106 -4.90 22.33 -5.90
CA GLU A 106 -5.03 23.65 -5.27
C GLU A 106 -6.09 23.63 -4.15
N GLY A 107 -5.85 24.46 -3.12
CA GLY A 107 -6.76 24.60 -1.97
C GLY A 107 -6.65 23.49 -0.91
N ILE A 108 -5.82 22.47 -1.13
CA ILE A 108 -5.53 21.44 -0.13
C ILE A 108 -4.53 21.92 0.91
N LEU A 109 -3.44 22.55 0.46
CA LEU A 109 -2.43 23.14 1.33
C LEU A 109 -2.70 24.63 1.52
N LYS A 110 -2.53 25.09 2.75
CA LYS A 110 -2.47 26.52 3.07
C LYS A 110 -1.04 26.93 3.42
N PRO A 111 -0.69 28.23 3.32
CA PRO A 111 0.66 28.70 3.67
C PRO A 111 1.15 28.25 5.05
N GLU A 112 0.26 28.24 6.04
CA GLU A 112 0.55 27.81 7.41
C GLU A 112 0.84 26.29 7.53
N ASP A 113 0.37 25.47 6.59
CA ASP A 113 0.55 24.03 6.63
C ASP A 113 1.94 23.58 6.15
N LEU A 114 2.66 24.41 5.41
CA LEU A 114 3.89 24.02 4.69
C LEU A 114 5.00 23.49 5.61
N ALA A 115 5.17 24.12 6.77
CA ALA A 115 6.22 23.76 7.72
C ALA A 115 5.91 22.47 8.50
N GLU A 116 4.63 22.18 8.71
CA GLU A 116 4.16 21.07 9.55
C GLU A 116 3.71 19.84 8.75
N THR A 117 3.58 19.98 7.42
CA THR A 117 3.11 18.89 6.58
C THR A 117 4.23 17.91 6.26
N TYR A 118 3.90 16.63 6.33
CA TYR A 118 4.67 15.53 5.77
C TYR A 118 3.97 14.97 4.53
N VAL A 119 4.77 14.65 3.53
CA VAL A 119 4.38 13.81 2.39
C VAL A 119 4.63 12.36 2.79
N ARG A 120 3.58 11.53 2.68
CA ARG A 120 3.68 10.06 2.76
C ARG A 120 3.41 9.46 1.40
N ILE A 121 4.34 8.64 0.94
CA ILE A 121 4.16 7.80 -0.24
C ILE A 121 3.94 6.37 0.25
N GLU A 122 2.70 5.92 0.15
CA GLU A 122 2.32 4.52 0.37
C GLU A 122 2.56 3.75 -0.92
N THR A 123 3.37 2.70 -0.85
CA THR A 123 3.59 1.75 -1.93
C THR A 123 2.85 0.47 -1.60
N GLN A 124 2.11 -0.07 -2.56
CA GLN A 124 1.33 -1.28 -2.39
C GLN A 124 1.55 -2.23 -3.56
N CYS A 125 1.77 -3.51 -3.26
CA CYS A 125 1.75 -4.58 -4.25
C CYS A 125 0.30 -4.97 -4.53
N TRP A 126 -0.07 -4.98 -5.81
CA TRP A 126 -1.35 -5.49 -6.27
C TRP A 126 -1.10 -6.80 -7.02
N ASP A 127 -1.74 -7.87 -6.54
CA ASP A 127 -1.71 -9.15 -7.25
C ASP A 127 -2.55 -9.02 -8.51
N THR A 128 -2.05 -9.59 -9.61
CA THR A 128 -2.77 -9.62 -10.89
C THR A 128 -3.04 -11.02 -11.40
N ASP A 129 -2.72 -12.04 -10.60
CA ASP A 129 -3.12 -13.41 -10.88
C ASP A 129 -4.64 -13.59 -10.71
N ASP A 130 -5.29 -12.75 -9.89
CA ASP A 130 -6.74 -12.67 -9.81
C ASP A 130 -7.29 -11.70 -10.87
N LYS A 131 -7.70 -12.26 -12.02
CA LYS A 131 -8.18 -11.51 -13.19
C LYS A 131 -9.53 -10.82 -12.95
N ASP A 132 -10.31 -11.26 -11.96
CA ASP A 132 -11.67 -10.79 -11.76
C ASP A 132 -11.73 -9.63 -10.76
N GLN A 133 -10.82 -9.58 -9.77
CA GLN A 133 -10.64 -8.43 -8.86
C GLN A 133 -9.20 -8.35 -8.35
N PRO A 134 -8.31 -7.51 -8.92
CA PRO A 134 -6.98 -7.35 -8.38
C PRO A 134 -7.08 -6.75 -6.98
N VAL A 135 -6.85 -7.57 -5.95
CA VAL A 135 -6.86 -7.15 -4.56
C VAL A 135 -5.45 -6.71 -4.16
N PRO A 136 -5.32 -5.65 -3.35
CA PRO A 136 -4.05 -5.33 -2.75
C PRO A 136 -3.59 -6.51 -1.90
N VAL A 137 -2.35 -6.94 -2.11
CA VAL A 137 -1.69 -7.86 -1.17
C VAL A 137 -1.41 -7.08 0.11
N GLU A 138 -1.36 -7.73 1.27
CA GLU A 138 -0.97 -7.11 2.55
C GLU A 138 0.47 -6.56 2.56
N LEU A 139 1.16 -6.68 1.43
CA LEU A 139 2.48 -6.17 1.16
C LEU A 139 2.44 -4.66 0.81
N LYS A 140 2.78 -3.83 1.80
CA LYS A 140 2.91 -2.37 1.67
C LYS A 140 4.19 -1.81 2.31
N SER A 141 4.64 -0.66 1.83
CA SER A 141 5.65 0.18 2.48
C SER A 141 5.20 1.64 2.53
N GLU A 142 5.64 2.38 3.53
CA GLU A 142 5.27 3.79 3.72
C GLU A 142 6.55 4.60 3.92
N THR A 143 6.79 5.57 3.05
CA THR A 143 7.94 6.48 3.15
C THR A 143 7.45 7.88 3.48
N PHE A 144 8.09 8.53 4.45
CA PHE A 144 7.70 9.85 4.96
C PHE A 144 8.81 10.87 4.70
N MET A 145 8.43 12.07 4.29
CA MET A 145 9.33 13.21 4.15
C MET A 145 8.62 14.50 4.56
N PRO A 146 9.24 15.39 5.37
CA PRO A 146 8.71 16.73 5.57
C PRO A 146 8.55 17.45 4.24
N LEU A 147 7.39 18.07 3.98
CA LEU A 147 7.11 18.78 2.73
C LEU A 147 8.13 19.89 2.47
N ALA A 148 8.50 20.65 3.52
CA ALA A 148 9.55 21.66 3.42
C ALA A 148 10.87 21.09 2.85
N LYS A 149 11.30 19.91 3.30
CA LYS A 149 12.51 19.25 2.78
C LYS A 149 12.35 18.75 1.35
N ALA A 150 11.14 18.35 0.94
CA ALA A 150 10.87 17.94 -0.43
C ALA A 150 10.93 19.12 -1.40
N LEU A 151 10.57 20.33 -0.93
CA LEU A 151 10.60 21.58 -1.71
C LEU A 151 12.00 22.19 -1.86
N GLU A 152 12.97 21.76 -1.05
CA GLU A 152 14.35 22.28 -1.03
C GLU A 152 15.32 21.55 -1.98
N GLN A 153 14.88 20.47 -2.64
CA GLN A 153 15.72 19.65 -3.53
C GLN A 153 15.64 20.08 -5.00
#